data_AF-A0A0D6N6P7-F1
#
_entry.id   AF-A0A0D6N6P7-F1
#
_cell.length_a   1.000
_cell.length_b   1.000
_cell.length_c   1.000
_cell.angle_alpha   90.00
_cell.angle_beta   90.00
_cell.angle_gamma   90.00
#
_symmetry.space_group_name_H-M   'P 1'
#
loop_
_entity.id
_entity.type
_entity.pdbx_description
1 polymer ?
#
loop_
_entity_poly.entity_id
_entity_poly.type
_entity_poly.pdbx_seq_one_letter_code
_entity_poly.pdbx_strand_id
1 'polypeptide(L)'
;MAEYVAEEASAYENIMVFRGIEVTCQDNVQCIVLFDPSSHKRILSKFMGMLTGIMEAGEHEANAPPTQPCRMNLTELFEAVQSEPLIREHCILLPHFSHLEAHKSANSQGHHLRFAELACDGVYVEVPYDELDITTRNKIWGYVPAWGKRRRAIIATGDNKTETWDRLGQYNCWLKLGEHSLEALRQAMLADEARISFEEPQIPSERITQLTICSTLTGNEELSLTFNAGFNALIGGRGSGKSSFIEYLRFGLARTAADLRLLDGASPRERDEKLIDDTLQDGGFVTITLERDGVPETWRRTYADRDRITISDRKHNETTLSLDDARRRFPARAFEQKGLSSTMNDPAKAADQITGIAAAEELDLRREVDESIVKSKRAITTALQQAAAYWQLLREEKRMSTLVTDLKERLAANTERLQADGISDAAMKILEKAPEYSRASSYIRSIQVSKETIQKKIKRH
;
A
#
# COMPACT_ATOMS: atom_id res chain seq x y z
N MET A 1 29.83 3.02 9.62
CA MET A 1 28.37 2.86 9.35
C MET A 1 28.12 1.49 8.76
N ALA A 2 26.96 0.90 9.03
CA ALA A 2 26.57 -0.45 8.62
C ALA A 2 26.42 -0.58 7.09
N GLU A 3 27.52 -0.79 6.37
CA GLU A 3 27.51 -1.00 4.92
C GLU A 3 26.80 -2.27 4.50
N TYR A 4 26.83 -3.29 5.36
CA TYR A 4 26.18 -4.57 5.13
C TYR A 4 24.66 -4.43 4.90
N VAL A 5 23.98 -3.43 5.47
CA VAL A 5 22.52 -3.23 5.25
C VAL A 5 22.24 -2.72 3.84
N ALA A 6 23.03 -1.77 3.35
CA ALA A 6 22.88 -1.24 2.00
C ALA A 6 23.30 -2.27 0.95
N GLU A 7 24.34 -3.06 1.24
CA GLU A 7 24.78 -4.18 0.39
C GLU A 7 23.71 -5.28 0.34
N GLU A 8 23.17 -5.70 1.48
CA GLU A 8 22.10 -6.71 1.52
C GLU A 8 20.83 -6.21 0.83
N ALA A 9 20.44 -4.95 1.05
CA ALA A 9 19.29 -4.35 0.38
C ALA A 9 19.44 -4.34 -1.15
N SER A 10 20.65 -4.21 -1.67
CA SER A 10 20.91 -4.22 -3.12
C SER A 10 20.59 -5.57 -3.79
N ALA A 11 20.47 -6.65 -3.02
CA ALA A 11 20.01 -7.94 -3.51
C ALA A 11 18.50 -7.99 -3.78
N TYR A 12 17.74 -6.96 -3.36
CA TYR A 12 16.28 -6.88 -3.50
C TYR A 12 15.89 -5.68 -4.37
N GLU A 13 15.16 -5.91 -5.46
CA GLU A 13 14.76 -4.85 -6.40
C GLU A 13 13.83 -3.79 -5.78
N ASN A 14 13.13 -4.13 -4.70
CA ASN A 14 12.08 -3.32 -4.08
C ASN A 14 12.47 -2.71 -2.72
N ILE A 15 13.75 -2.82 -2.32
CA ILE A 15 14.24 -2.26 -1.06
C ILE A 15 15.24 -1.16 -1.36
N MET A 16 14.97 0.04 -0.83
CA MET A 16 15.87 1.18 -0.90
C MET A 16 16.25 1.62 0.51
N VAL A 17 17.55 1.84 0.73
CA VAL A 17 18.07 2.27 2.03
C VAL A 17 18.66 3.66 1.92
N PHE A 18 18.06 4.61 2.63
CA PHE A 18 18.66 5.91 2.88
C PHE A 18 19.62 5.76 4.05
N ARG A 19 20.88 6.14 3.84
CA ARG A 19 21.88 6.12 4.92
C ARG A 19 21.49 7.20 5.94
N GLY A 20 21.54 6.88 7.23
CA GLY A 20 21.13 7.81 8.28
C GLY A 20 22.00 7.74 9.54
N ILE A 21 22.08 8.86 10.25
CA ILE A 21 22.66 8.96 11.60
C ILE A 21 21.65 9.66 12.50
N GLU A 22 21.44 9.15 13.70
CA GLU A 22 20.74 9.88 14.75
C GLU A 22 21.76 10.63 15.62
N VAL A 23 21.68 11.97 15.65
CA VAL A 23 22.55 12.83 16.44
C VAL A 23 21.80 13.29 17.68
N THR A 24 22.32 12.97 18.88
CA THR A 24 21.88 13.63 20.11
C THR A 24 22.67 14.93 20.28
N CYS A 25 21.98 16.07 20.32
CA CYS A 25 22.58 17.39 20.50
C CYS A 25 22.81 17.71 21.98
N GLN A 26 23.67 18.69 22.27
CA GLN A 26 24.05 19.10 23.64
C GLN A 26 22.85 19.60 24.47
N ASP A 27 21.86 20.19 23.81
CA ASP A 27 20.59 20.65 24.39
C ASP A 27 19.56 19.52 24.56
N ASN A 28 20.02 18.27 24.55
CA ASN A 28 19.24 17.06 24.73
C ASN A 28 18.09 16.96 23.73
N VAL A 29 18.32 17.30 22.46
CA VAL A 29 17.38 17.05 21.35
C VAL A 29 18.01 16.10 20.35
N GLN A 30 17.26 15.10 19.88
CA GLN A 30 17.68 14.23 18.79
C GLN A 30 17.32 14.79 17.42
N CYS A 31 18.18 14.52 16.45
CA CYS A 31 17.97 14.84 15.06
C CYS A 31 18.41 13.66 14.20
N ILE A 32 17.52 13.16 13.35
CA ILE A 32 17.87 12.23 12.28
C ILE A 32 18.51 13.03 11.16
N VAL A 33 19.64 12.55 10.67
CA VAL A 33 20.33 13.06 9.49
C VAL A 33 20.30 11.98 8.42
N LEU A 34 19.59 12.23 7.33
CA LEU A 34 19.51 11.32 6.18
C LEU A 34 20.44 11.81 5.08
N PHE A 35 21.13 10.89 4.42
CA PHE A 35 22.01 11.16 3.30
C PHE A 35 21.44 10.57 2.00
N ASP A 36 21.77 11.20 0.88
CA ASP A 36 21.36 10.70 -0.42
C ASP A 36 21.93 9.28 -0.65
N PRO A 37 21.14 8.30 -1.13
CA PRO A 37 21.63 6.96 -1.46
C PRO A 37 22.84 6.95 -2.40
N SER A 38 22.98 7.94 -3.29
CA SER A 38 24.13 8.07 -4.19
C SER A 38 25.36 8.75 -3.56
N SER A 39 25.28 9.18 -2.29
CA SER A 39 26.35 9.93 -1.63
C SER A 39 27.63 9.11 -1.45
N HIS A 40 28.78 9.70 -1.81
CA HIS A 40 30.09 9.08 -1.60
C HIS A 40 30.45 9.02 -0.10
N LYS A 41 31.16 7.96 0.34
CA LYS A 41 31.60 7.78 1.75
C LYS A 41 32.30 9.00 2.36
N ARG A 42 32.99 9.78 1.52
CA ARG A 42 33.70 11.02 1.92
C ARG A 42 32.76 12.08 2.52
N ILE A 43 31.50 12.13 2.07
CA ILE A 43 30.50 13.08 2.58
C ILE A 43 30.15 12.74 4.01
N LEU A 44 29.95 11.45 4.29
CA LEU A 44 29.73 10.93 5.63
C LEU A 44 30.93 11.20 6.53
N SER A 45 32.15 10.87 6.11
CA SER A 45 33.36 11.14 6.91
C SER A 45 33.53 12.63 7.20
N LYS A 46 33.18 13.50 6.24
CA LYS A 46 33.19 14.95 6.44
C LYS A 46 32.13 15.39 7.45
N PHE A 47 30.91 14.83 7.38
CA PHE A 47 29.85 15.09 8.35
C PHE A 47 30.24 14.60 9.75
N MET A 48 30.82 13.40 9.88
CA MET A 48 31.30 12.89 11.17
C MET A 48 32.42 13.76 11.74
N GLY A 49 33.37 14.20 10.90
CA GLY A 49 34.44 15.11 11.31
C GLY A 49 33.95 16.48 11.79
N MET A 50 32.76 16.92 11.33
CA MET A 50 32.10 18.13 11.81
C MET A 50 31.55 17.93 13.23
N LEU A 51 31.11 16.72 13.60
CA LEU A 51 30.60 16.40 14.94
C LEU A 51 31.74 16.21 15.95
N THR A 52 32.36 17.31 16.36
CA THR A 52 33.50 17.27 17.29
C THR A 52 33.17 16.57 18.61
N GLY A 53 34.10 15.72 19.07
CA GLY A 53 33.97 14.99 20.33
C GLY A 53 33.17 13.68 20.26
N ILE A 54 32.73 13.26 19.08
CA ILE A 54 32.13 11.93 18.87
C ILE A 54 33.24 10.94 18.50
N MET A 55 33.24 9.77 19.17
CA MET A 55 34.05 8.63 18.78
C MET A 55 33.24 7.71 17.87
N GLU A 56 33.79 7.37 16.71
CA GLU A 56 33.23 6.34 15.85
C GLU A 56 33.50 4.95 16.45
N ALA A 57 32.51 4.06 16.37
CA ALA A 57 32.71 2.64 16.67
C ALA A 57 33.74 2.06 15.70
N GLY A 58 34.60 1.16 16.19
CA GLY A 58 35.46 0.39 15.29
C GLY A 58 34.64 -0.49 14.36
N GLU A 59 35.10 -0.71 13.12
CA GLU A 59 34.39 -1.52 12.10
C GLU A 59 34.08 -2.96 12.55
N HIS A 60 34.78 -3.46 13.57
CA HIS A 60 34.65 -4.81 14.10
C HIS A 60 34.17 -4.86 15.56
N GLU A 61 33.74 -3.73 16.14
CA GLU A 61 33.21 -3.73 17.50
C GLU A 61 31.76 -4.25 17.50
N ALA A 62 31.50 -5.27 18.33
CA ALA A 62 30.18 -5.89 18.44
C ALA A 62 29.12 -4.96 19.07
N ASN A 63 29.56 -3.95 19.82
CA ASN A 63 28.70 -2.98 20.47
C ASN A 63 29.06 -1.57 20.00
N ALA A 64 28.05 -0.75 19.74
CA ALA A 64 28.27 0.67 19.55
C ALA A 64 28.82 1.31 20.85
N PRO A 65 29.66 2.35 20.76
CA PRO A 65 30.08 3.11 21.92
C PRO A 65 28.85 3.71 22.63
N PRO A 66 28.93 3.95 23.94
CA PRO A 66 27.85 4.61 24.67
C PRO A 66 27.51 5.95 24.00
N THR A 67 26.22 6.24 23.84
CA THR A 67 25.76 7.45 23.16
C THR A 67 26.30 8.69 23.86
N GLN A 68 27.10 9.48 23.13
CA GLN A 68 27.61 10.77 23.59
C GLN A 68 26.90 11.89 22.83
N PRO A 69 26.36 12.90 23.53
CA PRO A 69 25.83 14.07 22.84
C PRO A 69 26.97 14.78 22.09
N CYS A 70 26.68 15.30 20.90
CA CYS A 70 27.62 16.15 20.20
C CYS A 70 27.80 17.47 20.97
N ARG A 71 28.87 18.20 20.69
CA ARG A 71 29.17 19.49 21.32
C ARG A 71 28.36 20.67 20.76
N MET A 72 27.43 20.41 19.86
CA MET A 72 26.57 21.42 19.26
C MET A 72 25.17 21.30 19.82
N ASN A 73 24.50 22.43 20.05
CA ASN A 73 23.05 22.44 20.18
C ASN A 73 22.37 22.23 18.81
N LEU A 74 21.04 22.05 18.81
CA LEU A 74 20.32 21.77 17.57
C LEU A 74 20.47 22.89 16.51
N THR A 75 20.48 24.15 16.91
CA THR A 75 20.61 25.28 15.97
C THR A 75 22.02 25.34 15.38
N GLU A 76 23.05 25.15 16.20
CA GLU A 76 24.44 25.09 15.75
C GLU A 76 24.67 23.93 14.76
N LEU A 77 24.02 22.77 14.97
CA LEU A 77 24.07 21.66 14.03
C LEU A 77 23.49 22.04 12.66
N PHE A 78 22.34 22.71 12.65
CA PHE A 78 21.73 23.22 11.42
C PHE A 78 22.62 24.25 10.74
N GLU A 79 23.16 25.22 11.48
CA GLU A 79 24.07 26.24 10.94
C GLU A 79 25.35 25.61 10.36
N ALA A 80 25.94 24.65 11.05
CA ALA A 80 27.13 23.96 10.59
C ALA A 80 26.88 23.23 9.26
N VAL A 81 25.76 22.52 9.13
CA VAL A 81 25.37 21.88 7.85
C VAL A 81 25.12 22.91 6.76
N GLN A 82 24.38 23.98 7.08
CA GLN A 82 24.06 25.02 6.10
C GLN A 82 25.29 25.79 5.62
N SER A 83 26.31 25.92 6.48
CA SER A 83 27.56 26.60 6.16
C SER A 83 28.46 25.80 5.22
N GLU A 84 28.26 24.49 5.08
CA GLU A 84 29.05 23.64 4.21
C GLU A 84 28.26 23.10 3.00
N PRO A 85 28.42 23.70 1.80
CA PRO A 85 27.63 23.37 0.61
C PRO A 85 27.60 21.88 0.28
N LEU A 86 28.76 21.21 0.37
CA LEU A 86 28.86 19.78 0.06
C LEU A 86 28.00 18.91 0.99
N ILE A 87 27.91 19.26 2.27
CA ILE A 87 27.09 18.52 3.25
C ILE A 87 25.62 18.89 3.04
N ARG A 88 25.31 20.20 2.96
CA ARG A 88 23.97 20.73 2.75
C ARG A 88 23.24 20.07 1.58
N GLU A 89 23.91 19.91 0.44
CA GLU A 89 23.29 19.33 -0.75
C GLU A 89 22.97 17.85 -0.59
N HIS A 90 23.76 17.13 0.23
CA HIS A 90 23.73 15.67 0.34
C HIS A 90 23.13 15.13 1.64
N CYS A 91 22.60 15.99 2.52
CA CYS A 91 21.83 15.54 3.67
C CYS A 91 20.56 16.36 3.98
N ILE A 92 19.68 15.76 4.77
CA ILE A 92 18.47 16.35 5.34
C ILE A 92 18.52 16.15 6.85
N LEU A 93 18.11 17.17 7.59
CA LEU A 93 18.01 17.14 9.05
C LEU A 93 16.53 17.14 9.45
N LEU A 94 16.15 16.13 10.23
CA LEU A 94 14.82 15.95 10.79
C LEU A 94 14.95 15.97 12.31
N PRO A 95 14.62 17.07 13.00
CA PRO A 95 14.62 17.10 14.45
C PRO A 95 13.44 16.28 15.00
N HIS A 96 13.63 15.68 16.17
CA HIS A 96 12.57 14.96 16.87
C HIS A 96 11.50 15.93 17.38
N PHE A 97 10.23 15.71 17.06
CA PHE A 97 9.11 16.57 17.49
C PHE A 97 7.85 15.78 17.85
N SER A 98 7.94 14.81 18.75
CA SER A 98 6.78 14.10 19.31
C SER A 98 6.05 14.95 20.37
N HIS A 99 5.26 14.32 21.25
CA HIS A 99 4.54 14.99 22.34
C HIS A 99 5.45 15.79 23.28
N LEU A 100 4.85 16.68 24.08
CA LEU A 100 5.58 17.55 25.02
C LEU A 100 6.47 16.78 26.01
N GLU A 101 6.01 15.61 26.46
CA GLU A 101 6.72 14.74 27.41
C GLU A 101 7.70 13.78 26.71
N ALA A 102 7.83 13.87 25.38
CA ALA A 102 8.70 12.96 24.64
C ALA A 102 10.16 13.22 24.97
N HIS A 103 10.88 12.13 25.20
CA HIS A 103 12.30 12.18 25.50
C HIS A 103 13.07 12.74 24.31
N LYS A 104 14.02 13.63 24.58
CA LYS A 104 14.90 14.25 23.57
C LYS A 104 14.17 14.93 22.40
N SER A 105 13.01 15.53 22.65
CA SER A 105 12.23 16.24 21.65
C SER A 105 12.56 17.73 21.58
N ALA A 106 12.44 18.33 20.39
CA ALA A 106 12.41 19.78 20.22
C ALA A 106 11.10 20.39 20.76
N ASN A 107 10.03 19.60 20.91
CA ASN A 107 8.77 20.03 21.53
C ASN A 107 8.90 20.06 23.06
N SER A 108 9.79 20.91 23.59
CA SER A 108 9.94 21.09 25.04
C SER A 108 9.70 22.55 25.45
N GLN A 109 9.35 22.74 26.71
CA GLN A 109 9.15 24.07 27.27
C GLN A 109 10.40 24.94 27.08
N GLY A 110 10.22 26.15 26.57
CA GLY A 110 11.32 27.09 26.29
C GLY A 110 11.98 26.95 24.93
N HIS A 111 11.77 25.86 24.18
CA HIS A 111 12.42 25.63 22.86
C HIS A 111 11.70 26.29 21.67
N HIS A 112 10.58 26.98 21.90
CA HIS A 112 9.71 27.56 20.87
C HIS A 112 10.41 28.50 19.87
N LEU A 113 11.19 29.48 20.35
CA LEU A 113 11.96 30.40 19.47
C LEU A 113 13.00 29.63 18.65
N ARG A 114 13.74 28.74 19.31
CA ARG A 114 14.76 27.90 18.66
C ARG A 114 14.15 27.09 17.52
N PHE A 115 13.03 26.42 17.77
CA PHE A 115 12.32 25.66 16.74
C PHE A 115 11.75 26.57 15.64
N ALA A 116 11.25 27.76 15.97
CA ALA A 116 10.72 28.71 14.99
C ALA A 116 11.77 29.14 13.95
N GLU A 117 13.04 29.24 14.36
CA GLU A 117 14.18 29.65 13.52
C GLU A 117 14.77 28.52 12.66
N LEU A 118 14.49 27.25 12.98
CA LEU A 118 15.04 26.11 12.23
C LEU A 118 14.51 26.05 10.80
N ALA A 119 15.44 26.10 9.83
CA ALA A 119 15.17 25.87 8.42
C ALA A 119 15.15 24.37 8.09
N CYS A 120 14.17 23.63 8.62
CA CYS A 120 13.89 22.25 8.23
C CYS A 120 12.60 22.14 7.39
N ASP A 121 12.56 21.13 6.53
CA ASP A 121 11.39 20.80 5.70
C ASP A 121 10.44 19.82 6.42
N GLY A 122 10.96 19.07 7.40
CA GLY A 122 10.19 18.11 8.18
C GLY A 122 10.76 17.89 9.56
N VAL A 123 10.01 17.13 10.35
CA VAL A 123 10.36 16.60 11.67
C VAL A 123 10.06 15.10 11.67
N TYR A 124 10.65 14.36 12.60
CA TYR A 124 10.22 12.98 12.85
C TYR A 124 9.51 12.84 14.20
N VAL A 125 8.65 11.82 14.29
CA VAL A 125 7.93 11.44 15.50
C VAL A 125 8.07 9.95 15.77
N GLU A 126 8.09 9.58 17.05
CA GLU A 126 8.25 8.21 17.55
C GLU A 126 6.91 7.63 18.04
N VAL A 127 5.81 8.13 17.49
CA VAL A 127 4.43 7.72 17.80
C VAL A 127 3.66 7.54 16.48
N PRO A 128 2.58 6.74 16.47
CA PRO A 128 1.65 6.72 15.36
C PRO A 128 1.13 8.14 15.08
N TYR A 129 0.99 8.49 13.80
CA TYR A 129 0.50 9.82 13.42
C TYR A 129 -0.86 10.15 14.04
N ASP A 130 -1.74 9.16 14.15
CA ASP A 130 -3.09 9.34 14.70
C ASP A 130 -3.09 9.61 16.21
N GLU A 131 -2.08 9.15 16.93
CA GLU A 131 -1.92 9.39 18.37
C GLU A 131 -1.29 10.75 18.65
N LEU A 132 -0.60 11.37 17.68
CA LEU A 132 0.01 12.68 17.83
C LEU A 132 -1.06 13.75 18.11
N ASP A 133 -0.95 14.48 19.21
CA ASP A 133 -2.01 15.40 19.62
C ASP A 133 -2.11 16.61 18.68
N ILE A 134 -3.32 17.15 18.54
CA ILE A 134 -3.57 18.27 17.62
C ILE A 134 -2.76 19.52 17.96
N THR A 135 -2.41 19.73 19.24
CA THR A 135 -1.61 20.88 19.66
C THR A 135 -0.19 20.75 19.12
N THR A 136 0.39 19.56 19.20
CA THR A 136 1.70 19.24 18.63
C THR A 136 1.68 19.36 17.11
N ARG A 137 0.66 18.82 16.43
CA ARG A 137 0.51 18.98 14.96
C ARG A 137 0.41 20.45 14.55
N ASN A 138 -0.38 21.25 15.26
CA ASN A 138 -0.53 22.68 14.99
C ASN A 138 0.78 23.47 15.16
N LYS A 139 1.67 23.07 16.09
CA LYS A 139 3.02 23.66 16.20
C LYS A 139 3.86 23.31 14.97
N ILE A 140 3.85 22.05 14.53
CA ILE A 140 4.62 21.56 13.37
C ILE A 140 4.15 22.24 12.07
N TRP A 141 2.83 22.42 11.91
CA TRP A 141 2.24 23.07 10.74
C TRP A 141 2.33 24.60 10.74
N GLY A 142 2.88 25.19 11.81
CA GLY A 142 3.05 26.64 11.92
C GLY A 142 1.76 27.41 12.23
N TYR A 143 0.72 26.73 12.75
CA TYR A 143 -0.52 27.36 13.20
C TYR A 143 -0.40 28.01 14.59
N VAL A 144 0.68 27.72 15.32
CA VAL A 144 1.01 28.37 16.59
C VAL A 144 2.18 29.34 16.36
N PRO A 145 1.94 30.66 16.22
CA PRO A 145 2.98 31.61 15.78
C PRO A 145 4.25 31.64 16.63
N ALA A 146 4.15 31.33 17.93
CA ALA A 146 5.30 31.25 18.83
C ALA A 146 6.30 30.13 18.48
N TRP A 147 5.87 29.12 17.71
CA TRP A 147 6.67 27.98 17.24
C TRP A 147 7.07 28.12 15.75
N GLY A 148 6.82 29.29 15.16
CA GLY A 148 7.07 29.58 13.76
C GLY A 148 5.80 29.51 12.90
N LYS A 149 5.92 30.00 11.67
CA LYS A 149 4.83 30.03 10.66
C LYS A 149 5.07 29.08 9.49
N ARG A 150 6.24 28.43 9.48
CA ARG A 150 6.62 27.47 8.43
C ARG A 150 5.95 26.14 8.73
N ARG A 151 5.18 25.63 7.77
CA ARG A 151 4.70 24.25 7.79
C ARG A 151 5.87 23.29 7.58
N ARG A 152 5.93 22.23 8.39
CA ARG A 152 6.91 21.15 8.29
C ARG A 152 6.18 19.82 8.13
N ALA A 153 6.75 18.92 7.33
CA ALA A 153 6.26 17.56 7.21
C ALA A 153 6.46 16.77 8.50
N ILE A 154 5.64 15.73 8.69
CA ILE A 154 5.78 14.77 9.77
C ILE A 154 6.21 13.43 9.17
N ILE A 155 7.27 12.83 9.71
CA ILE A 155 7.73 11.49 9.35
C ILE A 155 7.63 10.61 10.59
N ALA A 156 6.81 9.55 10.52
CA ALA A 156 6.71 8.60 11.62
C ALA A 156 7.84 7.56 11.53
N THR A 157 8.40 7.17 12.68
CA THR A 157 9.42 6.13 12.78
C THR A 157 9.21 5.26 14.01
N GLY A 158 9.36 3.95 13.85
CA GLY A 158 9.29 2.99 14.96
C GLY A 158 10.50 3.02 15.90
N ASP A 159 11.59 3.73 15.55
CA ASP A 159 12.83 3.81 16.35
C ASP A 159 13.27 2.43 16.89
N ASN A 160 13.45 1.50 15.95
CA ASN A 160 13.80 0.12 16.28
C ASN A 160 15.24 0.03 16.78
N LYS A 161 15.42 -0.37 18.04
CA LYS A 161 16.71 -0.48 18.73
C LYS A 161 17.12 -1.93 19.03
N THR A 162 16.29 -2.88 18.63
CA THR A 162 16.39 -4.31 18.97
C THR A 162 16.77 -5.14 17.74
N GLU A 163 17.56 -6.18 17.96
CA GLU A 163 17.95 -7.16 16.93
C GLU A 163 16.78 -8.03 16.44
N THR A 164 15.65 -8.01 17.17
CA THR A 164 14.41 -8.72 16.82
C THR A 164 13.57 -7.99 15.77
N TRP A 165 13.91 -6.73 15.44
CA TRP A 165 13.19 -5.90 14.46
C TRP A 165 11.70 -5.71 14.76
N ASP A 166 11.28 -5.89 16.01
CA ASP A 166 9.87 -5.89 16.42
C ASP A 166 9.18 -4.53 16.27
N ARG A 167 9.96 -3.44 16.24
CA ARG A 167 9.44 -2.08 16.01
C ARG A 167 9.66 -1.60 14.57
N LEU A 168 10.36 -2.38 13.73
CA LEU A 168 10.60 -2.00 12.34
C LEU A 168 9.28 -1.91 11.58
N GLY A 169 8.98 -0.74 11.01
CA GLY A 169 7.73 -0.50 10.29
C GLY A 169 6.49 -0.38 11.18
N GLN A 170 6.63 -0.38 12.51
CA GLN A 170 5.50 -0.24 13.44
C GLN A 170 4.79 1.10 13.27
N TYR A 171 5.56 2.17 13.10
CA TYR A 171 5.07 3.49 12.72
C TYR A 171 5.67 3.80 11.35
N ASN A 172 4.83 3.72 10.32
CA ASN A 172 5.20 3.95 8.93
C ASN A 172 4.43 5.13 8.35
N CYS A 173 4.95 5.64 7.25
CA CYS A 173 4.25 6.57 6.38
C CYS A 173 4.63 6.24 4.93
N TRP A 174 3.76 6.61 4.01
CA TRP A 174 3.90 6.39 2.58
C TRP A 174 4.30 7.71 1.93
N LEU A 175 5.46 7.72 1.29
CA LEU A 175 5.97 8.90 0.59
C LEU A 175 5.91 8.71 -0.92
N LYS A 176 5.23 9.63 -1.61
CA LYS A 176 5.19 9.68 -3.07
C LYS A 176 6.41 10.41 -3.62
N LEU A 177 7.43 9.62 -3.97
CA LEU A 177 8.68 10.09 -4.55
C LEU A 177 8.66 9.97 -6.08
N GLY A 178 9.29 10.90 -6.78
CA GLY A 178 9.50 10.80 -8.23
C GLY A 178 10.68 9.90 -8.59
N GLU A 179 11.68 9.88 -7.73
CA GLU A 179 12.88 9.07 -7.78
C GLU A 179 13.33 8.81 -6.33
N HIS A 180 14.18 7.81 -6.11
CA HIS A 180 14.69 7.49 -4.78
C HIS A 180 15.91 8.37 -4.40
N SER A 181 15.74 9.69 -4.46
CA SER A 181 16.76 10.68 -4.11
C SER A 181 16.37 11.47 -2.86
N LEU A 182 17.38 12.10 -2.26
CA LEU A 182 17.18 13.00 -1.13
C LEU A 182 16.37 14.24 -1.55
N GLU A 183 16.56 14.73 -2.78
CA GLU A 183 15.80 15.87 -3.30
C GLU A 183 14.31 15.52 -3.48
N ALA A 184 14.00 14.32 -3.98
CA ALA A 184 12.61 13.86 -4.03
C ALA A 184 11.97 13.78 -2.63
N LEU A 185 12.75 13.42 -1.60
CA LEU A 185 12.31 13.45 -0.20
C LEU A 185 12.06 14.88 0.30
N ARG A 186 12.92 15.86 -0.02
CA ARG A 186 12.66 17.29 0.27
C ARG A 186 11.37 17.76 -0.38
N GLN A 187 11.17 17.46 -1.65
CA GLN A 187 9.94 17.82 -2.38
C GLN A 187 8.70 17.16 -1.79
N ALA A 188 8.81 15.92 -1.31
CA ALA A 188 7.72 15.25 -0.61
C ALA A 188 7.35 15.96 0.70
N MET A 189 8.33 16.41 1.47
CA MET A 189 8.08 17.15 2.71
C MET A 189 7.54 18.57 2.48
N LEU A 190 7.99 19.25 1.43
CA LEU A 190 7.47 20.58 1.07
C LEU A 190 6.01 20.55 0.61
N ALA A 191 5.56 19.41 0.06
CA ALA A 191 4.18 19.18 -0.37
C ALA A 191 3.57 18.01 0.42
N ASP A 192 3.77 17.99 1.74
CA ASP A 192 3.41 16.89 2.63
C ASP A 192 1.95 16.45 2.48
N GLU A 193 1.01 17.40 2.40
CA GLU A 193 -0.42 17.11 2.25
C GLU A 193 -0.75 16.27 1.00
N ALA A 194 0.05 16.37 -0.07
CA ALA A 194 -0.19 15.66 -1.32
C ALA A 194 0.74 14.45 -1.51
N ARG A 195 1.82 14.34 -0.74
CA ARG A 195 2.90 13.37 -0.97
C ARG A 195 3.19 12.46 0.21
N ILE A 196 2.66 12.74 1.40
CA ILE A 196 2.85 11.91 2.58
C ILE A 196 1.47 11.44 3.05
N SER A 197 1.29 10.13 3.11
CA SER A 197 0.11 9.49 3.66
C SER A 197 0.48 8.64 4.86
N PHE A 198 -0.34 8.66 5.90
CA PHE A 198 -0.21 7.76 7.06
C PHE A 198 -1.13 6.54 6.95
N GLU A 199 -1.95 6.52 5.90
CA GLU A 199 -2.76 5.37 5.48
C GLU A 199 -2.17 4.77 4.20
N GLU A 200 -2.42 3.48 3.98
CA GLU A 200 -1.99 2.80 2.76
C GLU A 200 -2.62 3.45 1.52
N PRO A 201 -1.82 3.96 0.58
CA PRO A 201 -2.35 4.64 -0.60
C PRO A 201 -3.07 3.63 -1.48
N GLN A 202 -4.32 3.94 -1.83
CA GLN A 202 -5.08 3.12 -2.75
C GLN A 202 -4.66 3.41 -4.19
N ILE A 203 -4.37 2.35 -4.94
CA ILE A 203 -4.09 2.43 -6.37
C ILE A 203 -5.37 2.04 -7.11
N PRO A 204 -5.82 2.81 -8.13
CA PRO A 204 -7.00 2.45 -8.90
C PRO A 204 -6.87 1.05 -9.52
N SER A 205 -7.93 0.24 -9.37
CA SER A 205 -8.05 -1.09 -9.98
C SER A 205 -8.07 -1.02 -11.51
N GLU A 206 -8.60 0.09 -12.05
CA GLU A 206 -8.59 0.40 -13.48
C GLU A 206 -7.78 1.67 -13.75
N ARG A 207 -6.71 1.57 -14.55
CA ARG A 207 -5.85 2.71 -14.88
C ARG A 207 -5.25 2.62 -16.27
N ILE A 208 -4.97 3.78 -16.85
CA ILE A 208 -4.17 3.88 -18.07
C ILE A 208 -2.71 3.97 -17.65
N THR A 209 -1.85 3.14 -18.23
CA THR A 209 -0.42 3.10 -17.91
C THR A 209 0.43 3.74 -19.00
N GLN A 210 -0.01 3.65 -20.26
CA GLN A 210 0.73 4.20 -21.39
C GLN A 210 -0.20 4.61 -22.54
N LEU A 211 0.18 5.68 -23.25
CA LEU A 211 -0.40 6.09 -24.53
C LEU A 211 0.72 6.19 -25.56
N THR A 212 0.54 5.49 -26.68
CA THR A 212 1.42 5.54 -27.85
C THR A 212 0.65 6.04 -29.05
N ILE A 213 1.18 7.04 -29.75
CA ILE A 213 0.54 7.74 -30.86
C ILE A 213 1.45 7.69 -32.08
N CYS A 214 0.90 7.30 -33.23
CA CYS A 214 1.50 7.49 -34.54
C CYS A 214 0.60 8.40 -35.36
N SER A 215 1.07 9.59 -35.71
CA SER A 215 0.32 10.61 -36.46
C SER A 215 1.25 11.50 -37.28
N THR A 216 0.71 12.25 -38.24
CA THR A 216 1.52 13.23 -38.98
C THR A 216 2.13 14.32 -38.09
N LEU A 217 1.59 14.56 -36.88
CA LEU A 217 2.16 15.47 -35.89
C LEU A 217 3.36 14.90 -35.12
N THR A 218 3.48 13.58 -35.03
CA THR A 218 4.62 12.90 -34.40
C THR A 218 5.71 12.56 -35.43
N GLY A 219 5.41 12.71 -36.72
CA GLY A 219 6.31 12.37 -37.81
C GLY A 219 6.42 10.86 -38.01
N ASN A 220 7.60 10.39 -38.40
CA ASN A 220 7.85 8.96 -38.64
C ASN A 220 8.08 8.15 -37.35
N GLU A 221 8.15 8.81 -36.19
CA GLU A 221 8.37 8.17 -34.90
C GLU A 221 7.07 8.13 -34.08
N GLU A 222 6.93 7.06 -33.29
CA GLU A 222 5.82 6.90 -32.35
C GLU A 222 6.10 7.72 -31.08
N LEU A 223 5.15 8.57 -30.69
CA LEU A 223 5.22 9.26 -29.41
C LEU A 223 4.63 8.36 -28.32
N SER A 224 5.45 7.92 -27.37
CA SER A 224 5.03 7.12 -26.21
C SER A 224 5.13 7.91 -24.90
N LEU A 225 4.08 7.87 -24.09
CA LEU A 225 3.98 8.57 -22.82
C LEU A 225 3.42 7.62 -21.75
N THR A 226 4.06 7.60 -20.58
CA THR A 226 3.61 6.82 -19.41
C THR A 226 2.83 7.70 -18.45
N PHE A 227 1.88 7.10 -17.75
CA PHE A 227 1.03 7.78 -16.77
C PHE A 227 1.35 7.33 -15.35
N ASN A 228 1.35 8.28 -14.43
CA ASN A 228 1.25 7.99 -13.00
C ASN A 228 -0.12 7.37 -12.71
N ALA A 229 -0.20 6.45 -11.74
CA ALA A 229 -1.46 5.81 -11.37
C ALA A 229 -2.52 6.77 -10.78
N GLY A 230 -2.10 7.95 -10.32
CA GLY A 230 -3.00 9.00 -9.82
C GLY A 230 -3.19 10.13 -10.83
N PHE A 231 -3.01 11.36 -10.33
CA PHE A 231 -3.18 12.56 -11.14
C PHE A 231 -2.01 12.79 -12.11
N ASN A 232 -2.33 13.10 -13.37
CA ASN A 232 -1.38 13.45 -14.41
C ASN A 232 -1.70 14.85 -14.94
N ALA A 233 -0.66 15.70 -15.08
CA ALA A 233 -0.80 17.07 -15.56
C ALA A 233 0.06 17.31 -16.81
N LEU A 234 -0.55 17.87 -17.86
CA LEU A 234 0.14 18.28 -19.08
C LEU A 234 0.33 19.80 -19.08
N ILE A 235 1.58 20.25 -18.98
CA ILE A 235 1.94 21.68 -18.86
C ILE A 235 2.76 22.10 -20.08
N GLY A 236 2.50 23.29 -20.61
CA GLY A 236 3.24 23.84 -21.74
C GLY A 236 2.59 25.08 -22.35
N GLY A 237 3.31 25.77 -23.24
CA GLY A 237 2.83 26.99 -23.91
C GLY A 237 1.61 26.78 -24.83
N ARG A 238 0.99 27.85 -25.29
CA ARG A 238 -0.09 27.76 -26.28
C ARG A 238 0.44 27.12 -27.57
N GLY A 239 -0.33 26.21 -28.16
CA GLY A 239 0.07 25.51 -29.39
C GLY A 239 0.98 24.31 -29.18
N SER A 240 1.38 23.99 -27.94
CA SER A 240 2.26 22.84 -27.64
C SER A 240 1.62 21.45 -27.77
N GLY A 241 0.47 21.32 -28.45
CA GLY A 241 -0.18 20.01 -28.67
C GLY A 241 -0.94 19.37 -27.50
N LYS A 242 -1.02 20.00 -26.31
CA LYS A 242 -1.71 19.41 -25.12
C LYS A 242 -3.14 18.93 -25.38
N SER A 243 -3.94 19.75 -26.06
CA SER A 243 -5.32 19.39 -26.40
C SER A 243 -5.37 18.25 -27.41
N SER A 244 -4.46 18.25 -28.39
CA SER A 244 -4.35 17.18 -29.37
C SER A 244 -4.02 15.84 -28.72
N PHE A 245 -3.14 15.85 -27.73
CA PHE A 245 -2.82 14.66 -26.94
C PHE A 245 -4.04 14.10 -26.21
N ILE A 246 -4.81 14.96 -25.53
CA ILE A 246 -6.06 14.54 -24.86
C ILE A 246 -7.06 14.00 -25.88
N GLU A 247 -7.11 14.56 -27.09
CA GLU A 247 -8.00 14.08 -28.15
C GLU A 247 -7.59 12.71 -28.70
N TYR A 248 -6.29 12.45 -28.86
CA TYR A 248 -5.81 11.10 -29.19
C TYR A 248 -6.17 10.09 -28.10
N LEU A 249 -6.04 10.46 -26.81
CA LEU A 249 -6.47 9.59 -25.71
C LEU A 249 -7.97 9.29 -25.78
N ARG A 250 -8.80 10.29 -26.06
CA ARG A 250 -10.25 10.11 -26.26
C ARG A 250 -10.55 9.22 -27.47
N PHE A 251 -9.82 9.38 -28.57
CA PHE A 251 -9.93 8.51 -29.73
C PHE A 251 -9.61 7.06 -29.37
N GLY A 252 -8.49 6.79 -28.71
CA GLY A 252 -8.16 5.42 -28.28
C GLY A 252 -9.16 4.81 -27.29
N LEU A 253 -9.90 5.62 -26.52
CA LEU A 253 -10.93 5.15 -25.57
C LEU A 253 -12.36 5.14 -26.14
N ALA A 254 -12.54 5.47 -27.42
CA ALA A 254 -13.86 5.66 -28.06
C ALA A 254 -14.76 6.71 -27.35
N ARG A 255 -14.18 7.85 -26.99
CA ARG A 255 -14.84 8.98 -26.31
C ARG A 255 -14.60 10.33 -26.95
N THR A 256 -14.33 10.36 -28.26
CA THR A 256 -14.40 11.62 -29.02
C THR A 256 -15.84 12.13 -29.07
N ALA A 257 -16.04 13.39 -29.44
CA ALA A 257 -17.39 13.93 -29.62
C ALA A 257 -18.21 13.15 -30.66
N ALA A 258 -17.56 12.75 -31.76
CA ALA A 258 -18.13 11.89 -32.79
C ALA A 258 -18.57 10.52 -32.23
N ASP A 259 -17.74 9.90 -31.38
CA ASP A 259 -18.04 8.60 -30.76
C ASP A 259 -19.26 8.64 -29.83
N LEU A 260 -19.42 9.75 -29.12
CA LEU A 260 -20.49 9.94 -28.14
C LEU A 260 -21.78 10.51 -28.75
N ARG A 261 -21.78 10.82 -30.05
CA ARG A 261 -22.93 11.37 -30.78
C ARG A 261 -23.55 12.58 -30.06
N LEU A 262 -22.71 13.43 -29.45
CA LEU A 262 -23.12 14.67 -28.75
C LEU A 262 -23.60 15.78 -29.72
N LEU A 263 -24.03 15.40 -30.93
CA LEU A 263 -24.39 16.27 -32.05
C LEU A 263 -25.70 17.05 -31.85
N ASP A 264 -26.47 16.78 -30.78
CA ASP A 264 -27.62 17.59 -30.41
C ASP A 264 -27.22 18.71 -29.43
N GLY A 265 -26.76 19.83 -30.00
CA GLY A 265 -26.83 21.15 -29.35
C GLY A 265 -25.56 21.70 -28.71
N ALA A 266 -24.46 20.95 -28.65
CA ALA A 266 -23.13 21.51 -28.40
C ALA A 266 -22.30 21.26 -29.65
N SER A 267 -22.01 22.30 -30.44
CA SER A 267 -21.12 22.13 -31.59
C SER A 267 -19.80 21.55 -31.07
N PRO A 268 -19.46 20.28 -31.36
CA PRO A 268 -18.08 19.85 -31.23
C PRO A 268 -17.33 20.87 -32.07
N ARG A 269 -16.30 21.53 -31.51
CA ARG A 269 -15.52 22.41 -32.37
C ARG A 269 -15.01 21.49 -33.47
N GLU A 270 -15.48 21.69 -34.70
CA GLU A 270 -15.09 20.90 -35.90
C GLU A 270 -13.58 20.65 -35.95
N ARG A 271 -12.82 21.55 -35.33
CA ARG A 271 -11.38 21.47 -35.07
C ARG A 271 -10.90 20.16 -34.41
N ASP A 272 -11.60 19.61 -33.42
CA ASP A 272 -11.12 18.43 -32.68
C ASP A 272 -11.38 17.15 -33.49
N GLU A 273 -12.50 17.08 -34.21
CA GLU A 273 -12.78 16.02 -35.18
C GLU A 273 -11.83 16.11 -36.39
N LYS A 274 -11.65 17.32 -36.94
CA LYS A 274 -10.67 17.60 -38.00
C LYS A 274 -9.26 17.22 -37.59
N LEU A 275 -8.89 17.35 -36.32
CA LEU A 275 -7.57 16.92 -35.86
C LEU A 275 -7.36 15.42 -36.13
N ILE A 276 -8.30 14.57 -35.73
CA ILE A 276 -8.17 13.11 -35.91
C ILE A 276 -8.11 12.75 -37.40
N ASP A 277 -9.00 13.35 -38.20
CA ASP A 277 -9.04 13.11 -39.64
C ASP A 277 -7.75 13.61 -40.32
N ASP A 278 -7.30 14.82 -40.03
CA ASP A 278 -6.12 15.43 -40.66
C ASP A 278 -4.82 14.71 -40.30
N THR A 279 -4.73 14.15 -39.07
CA THR A 279 -3.45 13.66 -38.53
C THR A 279 -3.28 12.15 -38.51
N LEU A 280 -4.38 11.38 -38.53
CA LEU A 280 -4.32 9.92 -38.52
C LEU A 280 -4.65 9.27 -39.87
N GLN A 281 -5.12 10.03 -40.87
CA GLN A 281 -5.50 9.48 -42.19
C GLN A 281 -4.40 8.67 -42.88
N ASP A 282 -3.13 9.07 -42.72
CA ASP A 282 -1.98 8.45 -43.37
C ASP A 282 -1.45 7.23 -42.59
N GLY A 283 -2.35 6.32 -42.21
CA GLY A 283 -2.01 5.09 -41.48
C GLY A 283 -1.72 5.29 -39.98
N GLY A 284 -2.13 6.44 -39.44
CA GLY A 284 -1.97 6.76 -38.02
C GLY A 284 -2.82 5.87 -37.11
N PHE A 285 -2.35 5.73 -35.87
CA PHE A 285 -3.01 4.93 -34.85
C PHE A 285 -2.75 5.45 -33.45
N VAL A 286 -3.64 5.04 -32.54
CA VAL A 286 -3.49 5.23 -31.10
C VAL A 286 -3.51 3.88 -30.42
N THR A 287 -2.52 3.65 -29.56
CA THR A 287 -2.43 2.48 -28.70
C THR A 287 -2.46 2.93 -27.24
N ILE A 288 -3.35 2.35 -26.44
CA ILE A 288 -3.47 2.59 -25.01
C ILE A 288 -3.16 1.29 -24.28
N THR A 289 -2.13 1.32 -23.44
CA THR A 289 -1.92 0.27 -22.45
C THR A 289 -2.66 0.66 -21.19
N LEU A 290 -3.52 -0.23 -20.72
CA LEU A 290 -4.29 -0.05 -19.50
C LEU A 290 -4.25 -1.31 -18.65
N GLU A 291 -4.48 -1.15 -17.36
CA GLU A 291 -4.60 -2.22 -16.39
C GLU A 291 -6.03 -2.24 -15.85
N ARG A 292 -6.61 -3.43 -15.75
CA ARG A 292 -7.91 -3.69 -15.14
C ARG A 292 -7.81 -4.85 -14.20
N ASP A 293 -8.08 -4.61 -12.92
CA ASP A 293 -8.04 -5.63 -11.85
C ASP A 293 -6.72 -6.42 -11.86
N GLY A 294 -5.60 -5.73 -12.11
CA GLY A 294 -4.25 -6.31 -12.21
C GLY A 294 -3.92 -7.01 -13.55
N VAL A 295 -4.84 -6.98 -14.53
CA VAL A 295 -4.67 -7.53 -15.87
C VAL A 295 -4.38 -6.40 -16.87
N PRO A 296 -3.17 -6.33 -17.46
CA PRO A 296 -2.84 -5.37 -18.48
C PRO A 296 -3.38 -5.80 -19.83
N GLU A 297 -3.90 -4.82 -20.55
CA GLU A 297 -4.47 -4.93 -21.89
C GLU A 297 -3.87 -3.83 -22.77
N THR A 298 -3.73 -4.12 -24.06
CA THR A 298 -3.30 -3.13 -25.05
C THR A 298 -4.45 -2.90 -26.02
N TRP A 299 -4.98 -1.68 -26.06
CA TRP A 299 -6.08 -1.27 -26.91
C TRP A 299 -5.55 -0.46 -28.08
N ARG A 300 -5.74 -0.95 -29.30
CA ARG A 300 -5.28 -0.28 -30.52
C ARG A 300 -6.47 0.11 -31.38
N ARG A 301 -6.51 1.39 -31.77
CA ARG A 301 -7.48 1.95 -32.72
C ARG A 301 -6.72 2.65 -33.84
N THR A 302 -7.02 2.28 -35.08
CA THR A 302 -6.42 2.89 -36.28
C THR A 302 -7.43 3.80 -36.96
N TYR A 303 -6.98 4.73 -37.80
CA TYR A 303 -7.91 5.53 -38.60
C TYR A 303 -8.71 4.68 -39.60
N ALA A 304 -8.05 3.67 -40.21
CA ALA A 304 -8.67 2.80 -41.21
C ALA A 304 -9.79 1.91 -40.63
N ASP A 305 -9.68 1.49 -39.37
CA ASP A 305 -10.70 0.72 -38.64
C ASP A 305 -11.20 1.53 -37.42
N ARG A 306 -11.62 2.77 -37.67
CA ARG A 306 -12.02 3.68 -36.58
C ARG A 306 -13.32 3.26 -35.89
N ASP A 307 -14.13 2.37 -36.43
CA ASP A 307 -15.39 1.95 -35.80
C ASP A 307 -15.20 0.80 -34.80
N ARG A 308 -13.96 0.33 -34.59
CA ARG A 308 -13.64 -0.81 -33.72
C ARG A 308 -12.35 -0.57 -32.95
N ILE A 309 -12.15 -1.34 -31.87
CA ILE A 309 -10.90 -1.35 -31.11
C ILE A 309 -10.39 -2.78 -31.03
N THR A 310 -9.13 -3.00 -31.40
CA THR A 310 -8.45 -4.27 -31.21
C THR A 310 -7.78 -4.30 -29.84
N ILE A 311 -8.10 -5.30 -29.04
CA ILE A 311 -7.54 -5.52 -27.72
C ILE A 311 -6.61 -6.72 -27.78
N SER A 312 -5.38 -6.55 -27.30
CA SER A 312 -4.40 -7.63 -27.11
C SER A 312 -4.21 -7.89 -25.61
N ASP A 313 -4.36 -9.15 -25.20
CA ASP A 313 -4.08 -9.60 -23.83
C ASP A 313 -2.57 -9.89 -23.61
N ARG A 314 -2.17 -10.26 -22.38
CA ARG A 314 -0.78 -10.66 -22.07
C ARG A 314 -0.26 -11.81 -22.95
N LYS A 315 -1.12 -12.66 -23.48
CA LYS A 315 -0.78 -13.80 -24.36
C LYS A 315 -0.81 -13.43 -25.84
N HIS A 316 -0.99 -12.15 -26.16
CA HIS A 316 -1.10 -11.64 -27.52
C HIS A 316 -2.29 -12.24 -28.28
N ASN A 317 -3.34 -12.67 -27.56
CA ASN A 317 -4.60 -12.98 -28.19
C ASN A 317 -5.32 -11.67 -28.51
N GLU A 318 -5.75 -11.52 -29.76
CA GLU A 318 -6.44 -10.34 -30.22
C GLU A 318 -7.96 -10.56 -30.22
N THR A 319 -8.69 -9.57 -29.74
CA THR A 319 -10.15 -9.51 -29.83
C THR A 319 -10.58 -8.13 -30.27
N THR A 320 -11.48 -8.05 -31.24
CA THR A 320 -11.98 -6.76 -31.74
C THR A 320 -13.34 -6.44 -31.11
N LEU A 321 -13.44 -5.29 -30.45
CA LEU A 321 -14.67 -4.80 -29.83
C LEU A 321 -15.33 -3.70 -30.66
N SER A 322 -16.65 -3.58 -30.52
CA SER A 322 -17.38 -2.37 -30.92
C SER A 322 -17.01 -1.21 -29.98
N LEU A 323 -17.24 0.03 -30.43
CA LEU A 323 -17.01 1.22 -29.60
C LEU A 323 -17.86 1.21 -28.31
N ASP A 324 -19.09 0.70 -28.38
CA ASP A 324 -19.98 0.57 -27.22
C ASP A 324 -19.44 -0.45 -26.19
N ASP A 325 -18.97 -1.60 -26.67
CA ASP A 325 -18.40 -2.63 -25.80
C ASP A 325 -17.10 -2.15 -25.16
N ALA A 326 -16.25 -1.43 -25.90
CA ALA A 326 -15.05 -0.82 -25.37
C ALA A 326 -15.37 0.20 -24.26
N ARG A 327 -16.36 1.09 -24.46
CA ARG A 327 -16.77 2.04 -23.43
C ARG A 327 -17.35 1.40 -22.17
N ARG A 328 -18.05 0.26 -22.30
CA ARG A 328 -18.52 -0.55 -21.17
C ARG A 328 -17.37 -1.28 -20.47
N ARG A 329 -16.36 -1.68 -21.25
CA ARG A 329 -15.19 -2.40 -20.78
C ARG A 329 -14.30 -1.51 -19.92
N PHE A 330 -14.04 -0.26 -20.31
CA PHE A 330 -13.25 0.70 -19.52
C PHE A 330 -14.06 2.00 -19.30
N PRO A 331 -14.62 2.20 -18.09
CA PRO A 331 -15.38 3.38 -17.76
C PRO A 331 -14.43 4.57 -17.61
N ALA A 332 -14.58 5.55 -18.50
CA ALA A 332 -13.81 6.79 -18.45
C ALA A 332 -14.73 7.96 -18.76
N ARG A 333 -14.34 9.17 -18.34
CA ARG A 333 -15.08 10.40 -18.65
C ARG A 333 -14.12 11.42 -19.26
N ALA A 334 -14.61 12.11 -20.27
CA ALA A 334 -13.88 13.15 -20.97
C ALA A 334 -14.64 14.47 -20.82
N PHE A 335 -13.96 15.50 -20.34
CA PHE A 335 -14.54 16.84 -20.18
C PHE A 335 -13.92 17.81 -21.17
N GLU A 336 -14.76 18.57 -21.87
CA GLU A 336 -14.33 19.58 -22.82
C GLU A 336 -13.75 20.83 -22.15
N GLN A 337 -13.09 21.67 -22.96
CA GLN A 337 -12.59 22.96 -22.51
C GLN A 337 -13.75 23.85 -22.06
N LYS A 338 -13.76 24.26 -20.78
CA LYS A 338 -14.89 24.94 -20.09
C LYS A 338 -16.11 24.04 -19.82
N GLY A 339 -16.02 22.73 -20.01
CA GLY A 339 -17.08 21.77 -19.71
C GLY A 339 -17.43 21.75 -18.22
N LEU A 340 -16.42 21.71 -17.34
CA LEU A 340 -16.64 21.74 -15.89
C LEU A 340 -17.29 23.06 -15.42
N SER A 341 -16.84 24.20 -15.95
CA SER A 341 -17.39 25.52 -15.58
C SER A 341 -18.80 25.76 -16.13
N SER A 342 -19.12 25.23 -17.31
CA SER A 342 -20.47 25.34 -17.89
C SER A 342 -21.45 24.37 -17.23
N THR A 343 -20.96 23.21 -16.79
CA THR A 343 -21.79 22.24 -16.04
C THR A 343 -22.11 22.74 -14.64
N MET A 344 -21.18 23.41 -13.94
CA MET A 344 -21.48 24.00 -12.62
C MET A 344 -22.54 25.11 -12.64
N ASN A 345 -22.81 25.71 -13.81
CA ASN A 345 -23.85 26.72 -13.97
C ASN A 345 -25.25 26.12 -14.20
N ASP A 346 -25.35 24.80 -14.36
CA ASP A 346 -26.61 24.06 -14.53
C ASP A 346 -26.74 23.01 -13.40
N PRO A 347 -27.54 23.28 -12.36
CA PRO A 347 -27.68 22.41 -11.20
C PRO A 347 -28.10 20.98 -11.54
N ALA A 348 -28.86 20.77 -12.63
CA ALA A 348 -29.32 19.45 -13.05
C ALA A 348 -28.18 18.64 -13.70
N LYS A 349 -27.36 19.27 -14.54
CA LYS A 349 -26.16 18.63 -15.12
C LYS A 349 -25.06 18.44 -14.09
N ALA A 350 -24.90 19.38 -13.15
CA ALA A 350 -23.98 19.24 -12.03
C ALA A 350 -24.39 18.09 -11.11
N ALA A 351 -25.69 17.97 -10.79
CA ALA A 351 -26.21 16.84 -10.02
C ALA A 351 -26.02 15.51 -10.76
N ASP A 352 -26.37 15.40 -12.04
CA ASP A 352 -26.16 14.16 -12.81
C ASP A 352 -24.66 13.78 -12.91
N GLN A 353 -23.77 14.77 -12.97
CA GLN A 353 -22.32 14.53 -12.96
C GLN A 353 -21.78 14.14 -11.57
N ILE A 354 -22.18 14.83 -10.50
CA ILE A 354 -21.80 14.54 -9.11
C ILE A 354 -22.38 13.20 -8.68
N THR A 355 -23.68 12.97 -8.93
CA THR A 355 -24.35 11.69 -8.70
C THR A 355 -23.73 10.60 -9.56
N GLY A 356 -23.27 10.88 -10.77
CA GLY A 356 -22.53 9.90 -11.58
C GLY A 356 -21.13 9.57 -11.05
N ILE A 357 -20.43 10.51 -10.41
CA ILE A 357 -19.12 10.29 -9.76
C ILE A 357 -19.33 9.52 -8.45
N ALA A 358 -20.25 10.00 -7.61
CA ALA A 358 -20.64 9.36 -6.36
C ALA A 358 -21.28 7.98 -6.59
N ALA A 359 -22.05 7.77 -7.66
CA ALA A 359 -22.62 6.47 -7.99
C ALA A 359 -21.58 5.49 -8.55
N ALA A 360 -20.51 5.95 -9.19
CA ALA A 360 -19.40 5.09 -9.60
C ALA A 360 -18.58 4.66 -8.37
N GLU A 361 -18.22 5.60 -7.50
CA GLU A 361 -17.59 5.31 -6.21
C GLU A 361 -18.49 4.40 -5.34
N GLU A 362 -19.79 4.65 -5.30
CA GLU A 362 -20.74 3.84 -4.55
C GLU A 362 -21.00 2.47 -5.22
N LEU A 363 -20.91 2.36 -6.55
CA LEU A 363 -20.96 1.07 -7.25
C LEU A 363 -19.72 0.22 -6.96
N ASP A 364 -18.54 0.84 -6.90
CA ASP A 364 -17.29 0.14 -6.58
C ASP A 364 -17.27 -0.27 -5.10
N LEU A 365 -17.68 0.63 -4.19
CA LEU A 365 -17.89 0.30 -2.77
C LEU A 365 -18.94 -0.81 -2.59
N ARG A 366 -20.05 -0.76 -3.34
CA ARG A 366 -21.08 -1.82 -3.30
C ARG A 366 -20.55 -3.14 -3.83
N ARG A 367 -19.75 -3.15 -4.89
CA ARG A 367 -19.10 -4.35 -5.41
C ARG A 367 -18.17 -4.97 -4.38
N GLU A 368 -17.34 -4.15 -3.73
CA GLU A 368 -16.42 -4.60 -2.69
C GLU A 368 -17.18 -5.15 -1.47
N VAL A 369 -18.25 -4.47 -1.06
CA VAL A 369 -19.15 -4.93 0.01
C VAL A 369 -19.84 -6.25 -0.37
N ASP A 370 -20.35 -6.37 -1.60
CA ASP A 370 -21.00 -7.59 -2.08
C ASP A 370 -20.03 -8.78 -2.15
N GLU A 371 -18.80 -8.56 -2.62
CA GLU A 371 -17.74 -9.57 -2.62
C GLU A 371 -17.35 -9.99 -1.20
N SER A 372 -17.22 -9.02 -0.28
CA SER A 372 -16.97 -9.27 1.14
C SER A 372 -18.12 -10.05 1.80
N ILE A 373 -19.37 -9.73 1.47
CA ILE A 373 -20.56 -10.44 1.94
C ILE A 373 -20.55 -11.89 1.41
N VAL A 374 -20.23 -12.10 0.13
CA VAL A 374 -20.16 -13.46 -0.46
C VAL A 374 -19.04 -14.27 0.21
N LYS A 375 -17.86 -13.68 0.44
CA LYS A 375 -16.74 -14.32 1.13
C LYS A 375 -17.11 -14.68 2.58
N SER A 376 -17.74 -13.74 3.30
CA SER A 376 -18.20 -13.94 4.68
C SER A 376 -19.30 -15.01 4.77
N LYS A 377 -20.29 -15.00 3.86
CA LYS A 377 -21.32 -16.05 3.78
C LYS A 377 -20.70 -17.42 3.57
N ARG A 378 -19.70 -17.54 2.68
CA ARG A 378 -18.97 -18.81 2.46
C ARG A 378 -18.24 -19.25 3.74
N ALA A 379 -17.51 -18.35 4.38
CA ALA A 379 -16.79 -18.63 5.62
C ALA A 379 -17.74 -19.08 6.75
N ILE A 380 -18.85 -18.36 6.99
CA ILE A 380 -19.87 -18.72 7.97
C ILE A 380 -20.50 -20.07 7.64
N THR A 381 -20.83 -20.33 6.38
CA THR A 381 -21.39 -21.63 5.96
C THR A 381 -20.44 -22.78 6.27
N THR A 382 -19.15 -22.61 5.95
CA THR A 382 -18.12 -23.59 6.26
C THR A 382 -17.95 -23.78 7.78
N ALA A 383 -17.95 -22.70 8.56
CA ALA A 383 -17.86 -22.76 10.02
C ALA A 383 -19.07 -23.50 10.65
N LEU A 384 -20.29 -23.23 10.16
CA LEU A 384 -21.50 -23.92 10.61
C LEU A 384 -21.47 -25.42 10.27
N GLN A 385 -21.00 -25.79 9.07
CA GLN A 385 -20.82 -27.19 8.69
C GLN A 385 -19.80 -27.90 9.59
N GLN A 386 -18.67 -27.24 9.89
CA GLN A 386 -17.66 -27.77 10.80
C GLN A 386 -18.19 -27.93 12.23
N ALA A 387 -18.95 -26.95 12.73
CA ALA A 387 -19.59 -27.04 14.04
C ALA A 387 -20.60 -28.20 14.10
N ALA A 388 -21.47 -28.35 13.10
CA ALA A 388 -22.43 -29.45 13.02
C ALA A 388 -21.74 -30.82 13.01
N ALA A 389 -20.66 -30.98 12.23
CA ALA A 389 -19.85 -32.19 12.21
C ALA A 389 -19.20 -32.47 13.59
N TYR A 390 -18.70 -31.43 14.27
CA TYR A 390 -18.15 -31.55 15.62
C TYR A 390 -19.20 -32.02 16.64
N TRP A 391 -20.43 -31.48 16.59
CA TRP A 391 -21.53 -31.90 17.46
C TRP A 391 -21.96 -33.35 17.21
N GLN A 392 -21.94 -33.81 15.95
CA GLN A 392 -22.19 -35.22 15.63
C GLN A 392 -21.12 -36.13 16.23
N LEU A 393 -19.84 -35.78 16.07
CA LEU A 393 -18.73 -36.54 16.66
C LEU A 393 -18.82 -36.59 18.19
N LEU A 394 -19.19 -35.49 18.86
CA LEU A 394 -19.43 -35.48 20.31
C LEU A 394 -20.56 -36.43 20.72
N ARG A 395 -21.65 -36.48 19.95
CA ARG A 395 -22.78 -37.37 20.23
C ARG A 395 -22.38 -38.84 20.04
N GLU A 396 -21.62 -39.15 18.99
CA GLU A 396 -21.09 -40.49 18.73
C GLU A 396 -20.10 -40.93 19.81
N GLU A 397 -19.17 -40.06 20.21
CA GLU A 397 -18.24 -40.31 21.32
C GLU A 397 -18.99 -40.65 22.60
N LYS A 398 -20.01 -39.85 22.97
CA LYS A 398 -20.82 -40.11 24.16
C LYS A 398 -21.56 -41.45 24.06
N ARG A 399 -22.16 -41.77 22.92
CA ARG A 399 -22.87 -43.04 22.68
C ARG A 399 -21.92 -44.24 22.80
N MET A 400 -20.74 -44.15 22.18
CA MET A 400 -19.74 -45.20 22.21
C MET A 400 -19.14 -45.38 23.60
N SER A 401 -18.92 -44.28 24.34
CA SER A 401 -18.47 -44.32 25.73
C SER A 401 -19.48 -45.05 26.62
N THR A 402 -20.78 -44.73 26.50
CA THR A 402 -21.83 -45.45 27.25
C THR A 402 -21.87 -46.94 26.90
N LEU A 403 -21.72 -47.29 25.61
CA LEU A 403 -21.68 -48.69 25.17
C LEU A 403 -20.46 -49.42 25.74
N VAL A 404 -19.29 -48.80 25.76
CA VAL A 404 -18.07 -49.39 26.35
C VAL A 404 -18.24 -49.59 27.85
N THR A 405 -18.86 -48.65 28.57
CA THR A 405 -19.13 -48.80 30.00
C THR A 405 -20.07 -49.97 30.29
N ASP A 406 -21.20 -50.07 29.58
CA ASP A 406 -22.13 -51.20 29.69
C ASP A 406 -21.45 -52.54 29.36
N LEU A 407 -20.63 -52.59 28.30
CA LEU A 407 -19.87 -53.78 27.95
C LEU A 407 -18.85 -54.18 29.02
N LYS A 408 -18.17 -53.20 29.64
CA LYS A 408 -17.23 -53.45 30.76
C LYS A 408 -17.96 -53.97 32.00
N GLU A 409 -19.11 -53.41 32.35
CA GLU A 409 -19.93 -53.87 33.47
C GLU A 409 -20.43 -55.31 33.23
N ARG A 410 -20.90 -55.62 32.02
CA ARG A 410 -21.27 -56.99 31.64
C ARG A 410 -20.10 -57.96 31.69
N LEU A 411 -18.92 -57.52 31.27
CA LEU A 411 -17.71 -58.34 31.31
C LEU A 411 -17.28 -58.60 32.76
N ALA A 412 -17.34 -57.60 33.64
CA ALA A 412 -17.08 -57.75 35.07
C ALA A 412 -18.07 -58.72 35.74
N ALA A 413 -19.38 -58.54 35.51
CA ALA A 413 -20.41 -59.43 36.02
C ALA A 413 -20.25 -60.88 35.52
N ASN A 414 -19.89 -61.06 34.24
CA ASN A 414 -19.59 -62.39 33.70
C ASN A 414 -18.30 -62.98 34.29
N THR A 415 -17.28 -62.16 34.55
CA THR A 415 -16.02 -62.61 35.16
C THR A 415 -16.24 -63.05 36.61
N GLU A 416 -17.07 -62.33 37.37
CA GLU A 416 -17.49 -62.73 38.72
C GLU A 416 -18.29 -64.04 38.71
N ARG A 417 -19.22 -64.21 37.75
CA ARG A 417 -19.94 -65.50 37.56
C ARG A 417 -18.99 -66.64 37.19
N LEU A 418 -18.00 -66.39 36.34
CA LEU A 418 -17.00 -67.38 35.95
C LEU A 418 -16.04 -67.76 37.09
N GLN A 419 -15.75 -66.84 38.01
CA GLN A 419 -14.98 -67.12 39.23
C GLN A 419 -15.80 -67.90 40.26
N ALA A 420 -17.12 -67.67 40.31
CA ALA A 420 -18.02 -68.39 41.21
C ALA A 420 -18.31 -69.84 40.76
N ASP A 421 -18.43 -70.10 39.45
CA ASP A 421 -18.89 -71.39 38.93
C ASP A 421 -17.78 -72.36 38.48
N GLY A 422 -16.50 -71.95 38.47
CA GLY A 422 -15.43 -72.75 37.88
C GLY A 422 -15.56 -72.82 36.36
N ILE A 423 -14.42 -72.76 35.66
CA ILE A 423 -14.37 -72.44 34.22
C ILE A 423 -15.21 -73.44 33.38
N SER A 424 -16.37 -72.99 32.88
CA SER A 424 -17.24 -73.70 31.94
C SER A 424 -16.88 -73.35 30.49
N ASP A 425 -17.13 -74.26 29.53
CA ASP A 425 -16.92 -74.10 28.09
C ASP A 425 -17.56 -72.84 27.47
N ALA A 426 -18.55 -72.24 28.13
CA ALA A 426 -19.13 -70.96 27.73
C ALA A 426 -18.15 -69.77 27.89
N ALA A 427 -17.20 -69.86 28.82
CA ALA A 427 -16.17 -68.85 29.12
C ALA A 427 -15.17 -68.68 27.97
N MET A 428 -14.77 -69.79 27.35
CA MET A 428 -13.82 -69.83 26.23
C MET A 428 -14.33 -69.05 25.00
N LYS A 429 -15.63 -69.16 24.69
CA LYS A 429 -16.27 -68.43 23.57
C LYS A 429 -16.31 -66.91 23.75
N ILE A 430 -16.22 -66.40 24.99
CA ILE A 430 -16.23 -64.96 25.27
C ILE A 430 -14.81 -64.38 25.10
N LEU A 431 -13.78 -65.12 25.52
CA LEU A 431 -12.37 -64.77 25.30
C LEU A 431 -12.02 -64.67 23.80
N GLU A 432 -12.64 -65.49 22.95
CA GLU A 432 -12.49 -65.39 21.48
C GLU A 432 -12.98 -64.05 20.90
N LYS A 433 -13.85 -63.30 21.60
CA LYS A 433 -14.32 -61.97 21.16
C LYS A 433 -13.46 -60.80 21.65
N ALA A 434 -12.43 -61.04 22.46
CA ALA A 434 -11.46 -60.01 22.89
C ALA A 434 -10.90 -59.13 21.74
N PRO A 435 -10.62 -59.66 20.52
CA PRO A 435 -10.17 -58.85 19.39
C PRO A 435 -11.20 -57.82 18.89
N GLU A 436 -12.51 -58.05 19.06
CA GLU A 436 -13.56 -57.10 18.66
C GLU A 436 -13.57 -55.86 19.57
N TYR A 437 -13.27 -56.02 20.85
CA TYR A 437 -13.18 -54.92 21.82
C TYR A 437 -11.93 -54.03 21.60
N SER A 438 -10.82 -54.60 21.12
CA SER A 438 -9.62 -53.81 20.75
C SER A 438 -9.88 -52.95 19.50
N ARG A 439 -10.70 -53.45 18.55
CA ARG A 439 -11.18 -52.67 17.39
C ARG A 439 -12.06 -51.49 17.80
N ALA A 440 -12.96 -51.68 18.76
CA ALA A 440 -13.79 -50.58 19.29
C ALA A 440 -12.95 -49.46 19.94
N SER A 441 -11.92 -49.84 20.70
CA SER A 441 -10.99 -48.87 21.32
C SER A 441 -10.17 -48.11 20.27
N SER A 442 -9.74 -48.79 19.20
CA SER A 442 -9.02 -48.17 18.08
C SER A 442 -9.89 -47.20 17.29
N TYR A 443 -11.19 -47.49 17.15
CA TYR A 443 -12.16 -46.62 16.50
C TYR A 443 -12.50 -45.37 17.34
N ILE A 444 -12.59 -45.50 18.66
CA ILE A 444 -12.74 -44.33 19.55
C ILE A 444 -11.53 -43.39 19.43
N ARG A 445 -10.31 -43.96 19.33
CA ARG A 445 -9.10 -43.18 19.12
C ARG A 445 -9.10 -42.43 17.79
N SER A 446 -9.63 -43.02 16.70
CA SER A 446 -9.72 -42.33 15.41
C SER A 446 -10.74 -41.19 15.42
N ILE A 447 -11.84 -41.32 16.17
CA ILE A 447 -12.81 -40.25 16.42
C ILE A 447 -12.16 -39.09 17.19
N GLN A 448 -11.37 -39.39 18.24
CA GLN A 448 -10.66 -38.38 19.02
C GLN A 448 -9.64 -37.58 18.20
N VAL A 449 -8.86 -38.24 17.34
CA VAL A 449 -7.91 -37.58 16.43
C VAL A 449 -8.63 -36.68 15.42
N SER A 450 -9.78 -37.12 14.89
CA SER A 450 -10.60 -36.34 13.96
C SER A 450 -11.18 -35.09 14.65
N LYS A 451 -11.61 -35.22 15.91
CA LYS A 451 -12.10 -34.12 16.76
C LYS A 451 -11.03 -33.06 17.00
N GLU A 452 -9.81 -33.46 17.39
CA GLU A 452 -8.69 -32.53 17.60
C GLU A 452 -8.33 -31.77 16.31
N THR A 453 -8.40 -32.44 15.17
CA THR A 453 -8.11 -31.84 13.86
C THR A 453 -9.14 -30.77 13.50
N ILE A 454 -10.43 -31.05 13.71
CA ILE A 454 -11.52 -30.10 13.46
C ILE A 454 -11.48 -28.95 14.48
N GLN A 455 -11.20 -29.22 15.75
CA GLN A 455 -11.09 -28.20 16.80
C GLN A 455 -9.92 -27.23 16.55
N LYS A 456 -8.78 -27.72 16.03
CA LYS A 456 -7.67 -26.87 15.58
C LYS A 456 -8.03 -26.00 14.37
N LYS A 457 -8.89 -26.49 13.47
CA LYS A 457 -9.40 -25.70 12.33
C LYS A 457 -10.38 -24.62 12.78
N ILE A 458 -11.26 -24.93 13.73
CA ILE A 458 -12.21 -23.96 14.32
C ILE A 458 -11.48 -22.85 15.09
N LYS A 459 -10.34 -23.13 15.74
CA LYS A 459 -9.55 -22.10 16.46
C LYS A 459 -8.67 -21.21 15.56
N ARG A 460 -8.51 -21.55 14.28
CA ARG A 460 -7.67 -20.83 13.30
C ARG A 460 -8.48 -19.91 12.38
N HIS A 461 -9.81 -19.92 12.50
CA HIS A 461 -10.75 -18.99 11.88
C HIS A 461 -11.44 -18.22 13.01
#